data_AF-U6LI29-F1
#
_entry.id   AF-U6LI29-F1
#
_cell.length_a   1.000
_cell.length_b   1.000
_cell.length_c   1.000
_cell.angle_alpha   90.00
_cell.angle_beta   90.00
_cell.angle_gamma   90.00
#
_symmetry.space_group_name_H-M   'P 1'
#
loop_
_entity.id
_entity.type
_entity.pdbx_description
1 polymer ?
#
loop_
_entity_poly.entity_id
_entity_poly.type
_entity_poly.pdbx_seq_one_letter_code
_entity_poly.pdbx_strand_id
1 'polypeptide(L)'
;MWGLPSGFFLCLAAALWGVYTPQVAAVGAPQQQQQPAAFLSPPAAAAAAAAAAGPYTLRGSSRLQQQQQQQQQQQQLAAARRPFVVVAPPSLHAGFVLKGVQDLSLVDSFGAFTGELNPQMIKDFGIKTVIVGHSERRAGFGNQPGETNEVVAAKAKNALKHGLQVIACIGESLETRQSGKTMEFLGEQLQAYASVLSPSDWPSAP
;
A
#
# COMPACT_ATOMS: atom_id res chain seq x y z
N MET A 1 -25.32 -21.41 28.05
CA MET A 1 -25.61 -19.98 27.79
C MET A 1 -24.39 -19.16 28.19
N TRP A 2 -23.45 -18.93 27.28
CA TRP A 2 -22.43 -17.87 27.42
C TRP A 2 -22.10 -17.39 26.02
N GLY A 3 -22.54 -16.16 25.72
CA GLY A 3 -22.45 -15.53 24.42
C GLY A 3 -21.06 -14.95 24.17
N LEU A 4 -20.53 -15.22 22.98
CA LEU A 4 -19.41 -14.51 22.40
C LEU A 4 -19.85 -13.05 22.11
N PRO A 5 -19.07 -12.02 22.48
CA PRO A 5 -19.34 -10.68 22.02
C PRO A 5 -19.01 -10.61 20.52
N SER A 6 -20.07 -10.49 19.73
CA SER A 6 -20.05 -10.15 18.32
C SER A 6 -19.47 -8.74 18.14
N GLY A 7 -18.24 -8.68 17.61
CA GLY A 7 -17.56 -7.46 17.22
C GLY A 7 -16.46 -7.80 16.23
N PHE A 8 -16.84 -8.19 15.02
CA PHE A 8 -15.91 -8.28 13.88
C PHE A 8 -15.33 -6.89 13.65
N PHE A 9 -14.07 -6.68 14.04
CA PHE A 9 -13.36 -5.44 13.79
C PHE A 9 -12.88 -5.42 12.33
N LEU A 10 -13.35 -4.41 11.59
CA LEU A 10 -12.94 -4.17 10.22
C LEU A 10 -11.48 -3.68 10.24
N CYS A 11 -10.54 -4.56 9.91
CA CYS A 11 -9.18 -4.18 9.59
C CYS A 11 -9.23 -3.41 8.27
N LEU A 12 -9.26 -2.07 8.35
CA LEU A 12 -9.34 -1.21 7.17
C LEU A 12 -7.96 -1.16 6.47
N ALA A 13 -7.62 -2.22 5.74
CA ALA A 13 -6.61 -2.14 4.68
C ALA A 13 -7.25 -1.48 3.44
N ALA A 14 -7.61 -0.19 3.55
CA ALA A 14 -8.07 0.60 2.42
C ALA A 14 -6.87 1.11 1.62
N ALA A 15 -6.29 0.25 0.80
CA ALA A 15 -5.59 0.69 -0.40
C ALA A 15 -6.62 0.92 -1.51
N LEU A 16 -7.48 1.93 -1.35
CA LEU A 16 -8.37 2.43 -2.39
C LEU A 16 -8.18 3.93 -2.51
N TRP A 17 -7.34 4.28 -3.46
CA TRP A 17 -7.31 5.59 -4.10
C TRP A 17 -8.68 5.93 -4.67
N GLY A 18 -9.18 7.12 -4.34
CA GLY A 18 -10.43 7.65 -4.88
C GLY A 18 -11.09 8.68 -3.98
N VAL A 19 -10.39 9.77 -3.65
CA VAL A 19 -11.06 10.96 -3.09
C VAL A 19 -11.83 11.63 -4.22
N TYR A 20 -13.12 11.29 -4.33
CA TYR A 20 -14.10 12.06 -5.09
C TYR A 20 -14.44 13.30 -4.25
N THR A 21 -13.94 14.48 -4.64
CA THR A 21 -14.42 15.76 -4.07
C THR A 21 -15.60 16.26 -4.89
N PRO A 22 -16.75 16.62 -4.27
CA PRO A 22 -17.82 17.30 -4.98
C PRO A 22 -17.47 18.78 -5.11
N GLN A 23 -17.52 19.26 -6.35
CA GLN A 23 -17.27 20.64 -6.74
C GLN A 23 -18.47 21.51 -6.32
N VAL A 24 -18.27 22.40 -5.36
CA VAL A 24 -19.25 23.45 -5.02
C VAL A 24 -19.02 24.64 -5.95
N ALA A 25 -20.11 25.06 -6.57
CA ALA A 25 -20.22 26.09 -7.57
C ALA A 25 -19.85 27.50 -7.06
N ALA A 26 -19.19 28.28 -7.92
CA ALA A 26 -19.27 29.74 -7.91
C ALA A 26 -19.68 30.19 -9.32
N VAL A 27 -20.79 30.92 -9.37
CA VAL A 27 -21.47 31.49 -10.54
C VAL A 27 -20.90 32.87 -10.83
N GLY A 28 -20.65 33.23 -12.11
CA GLY A 28 -20.44 34.63 -12.49
C GLY A 28 -19.78 34.94 -13.85
N ALA A 29 -20.55 34.81 -14.94
CA ALA A 29 -20.49 35.58 -16.20
C ALA A 29 -19.32 35.40 -17.22
N PRO A 30 -19.57 35.65 -18.53
CA PRO A 30 -18.91 34.99 -19.66
C PRO A 30 -17.89 35.87 -20.39
N GLN A 31 -16.92 35.31 -21.13
CA GLN A 31 -16.49 35.79 -22.47
C GLN A 31 -15.54 34.79 -23.20
N GLN A 32 -15.97 34.41 -24.41
CA GLN A 32 -15.23 34.21 -25.67
C GLN A 32 -13.94 33.38 -25.75
N GLN A 33 -14.09 32.14 -26.26
CA GLN A 33 -13.55 31.64 -27.54
C GLN A 33 -12.08 31.95 -27.91
N GLN A 34 -11.18 30.95 -27.82
CA GLN A 34 -10.16 30.61 -28.84
C GLN A 34 -9.26 29.40 -28.44
N GLN A 35 -9.22 28.37 -29.28
CA GLN A 35 -8.13 27.40 -29.45
C GLN A 35 -7.51 27.63 -30.85
N PRO A 36 -6.31 27.13 -31.26
CA PRO A 36 -5.61 25.92 -30.77
C PRO A 36 -4.05 25.93 -30.74
N ALA A 37 -3.49 24.76 -30.39
CA ALA A 37 -2.17 24.20 -30.76
C ALA A 37 -0.90 24.59 -29.96
N ALA A 38 -0.31 23.59 -29.28
CA ALA A 38 1.08 23.12 -29.44
C ALA A 38 1.53 22.30 -28.20
N PHE A 39 1.68 20.99 -28.40
CA PHE A 39 2.25 20.05 -27.44
C PHE A 39 3.78 20.08 -27.62
N LEU A 40 4.51 20.63 -26.65
CA LEU A 40 5.98 20.62 -26.62
C LEU A 40 6.49 19.26 -26.12
N SER A 41 7.43 18.68 -26.88
CA SER A 41 8.11 17.39 -26.65
C SER A 41 9.21 17.45 -25.58
N PRO A 42 9.68 16.29 -25.07
CA PRO A 42 11.07 16.09 -24.67
C PRO A 42 11.81 15.05 -25.57
N PRO A 43 13.14 14.92 -25.45
CA PRO A 43 14.04 14.99 -26.61
C PRO A 43 14.53 13.65 -27.18
N ALA A 44 15.13 13.77 -28.36
CA ALA A 44 15.75 12.74 -29.16
C ALA A 44 16.88 11.98 -28.45
N ALA A 45 16.73 10.66 -28.31
CA ALA A 45 17.83 9.70 -28.29
C ALA A 45 17.29 8.27 -28.51
N ALA A 46 17.12 7.86 -29.77
CA ALA A 46 17.27 6.49 -30.28
C ALA A 46 16.69 6.37 -31.71
N ALA A 47 17.23 7.14 -32.65
CA ALA A 47 16.98 6.94 -34.08
C ALA A 47 18.26 6.38 -34.72
N ALA A 48 18.45 5.06 -34.61
CA ALA A 48 19.42 4.32 -35.43
C ALA A 48 19.10 2.82 -35.42
N ALA A 49 18.07 2.43 -36.17
CA ALA A 49 17.95 1.09 -36.77
C ALA A 49 16.82 1.12 -37.81
N ALA A 50 17.07 1.76 -38.95
CA ALA A 50 16.27 1.57 -40.14
C ALA A 50 16.90 0.47 -41.02
N ALA A 51 16.02 -0.41 -41.49
CA ALA A 51 16.13 -1.18 -42.73
C ALA A 51 16.97 -2.48 -42.75
N ALA A 52 16.25 -3.60 -42.64
CA ALA A 52 16.45 -4.76 -43.52
C ALA A 52 15.09 -5.12 -44.15
N ALA A 53 15.08 -5.27 -45.47
CA ALA A 53 13.92 -5.22 -46.35
C ALA A 53 13.18 -6.57 -46.50
N GLY A 54 11.87 -6.48 -46.77
CA GLY A 54 11.06 -7.52 -47.40
C GLY A 54 9.93 -6.89 -48.23
N PRO A 55 9.68 -7.31 -49.48
CA PRO A 55 8.73 -6.65 -50.37
C PRO A 55 7.31 -7.22 -50.18
N TYR A 56 6.60 -6.74 -49.16
CA TYR A 56 5.14 -6.83 -49.09
C TYR A 56 4.58 -5.47 -48.66
N THR A 57 4.32 -4.65 -49.66
CA THR A 57 3.55 -3.42 -49.53
C THR A 57 2.10 -3.78 -49.21
N LEU A 58 1.58 -3.31 -48.08
CA LEU A 58 0.22 -2.80 -47.91
C LEU A 58 0.24 -2.05 -46.58
N ARG A 59 0.24 -0.71 -46.62
CA ARG A 59 0.06 0.11 -45.40
C ARG A 59 -1.28 -0.32 -44.81
N GLY A 60 -1.24 -1.07 -43.71
CA GLY A 60 -2.44 -1.36 -42.94
C GLY A 60 -3.19 -0.05 -42.76
N SER A 61 -4.48 -0.03 -43.13
CA SER A 61 -5.32 1.15 -42.98
C SER A 61 -5.07 1.74 -41.59
N SER A 62 -4.91 3.05 -41.46
CA SER A 62 -4.57 3.72 -40.19
C SER A 62 -5.45 3.26 -39.02
N ARG A 63 -6.67 2.79 -39.31
CA ARG A 63 -7.59 2.13 -38.37
C ARG A 63 -7.07 0.81 -37.80
N LEU A 64 -6.47 -0.07 -38.60
CA LEU A 64 -5.90 -1.33 -38.11
C LEU A 64 -4.68 -1.09 -37.20
N GLN A 65 -3.83 -0.13 -37.55
CA GLN A 65 -2.69 0.25 -36.69
C GLN A 65 -3.17 0.89 -35.39
N GLN A 66 -4.16 1.78 -35.44
CA GLN A 66 -4.79 2.36 -34.24
C GLN A 66 -5.48 1.28 -33.39
N GLN A 67 -6.16 0.32 -34.00
CA GLN A 67 -6.82 -0.78 -33.30
C GLN A 67 -5.80 -1.70 -32.62
N GLN A 68 -4.68 -2.01 -33.26
CA GLN A 68 -3.59 -2.77 -32.65
C GLN A 68 -2.96 -2.01 -31.47
N GLN A 69 -2.72 -0.69 -31.61
CA GLN A 69 -2.22 0.13 -30.51
C GLN A 69 -3.20 0.18 -29.33
N GLN A 70 -4.50 0.33 -29.60
CA GLN A 70 -5.54 0.30 -28.56
C GLN A 70 -5.61 -1.07 -27.86
N GLN A 71 -5.50 -2.17 -28.60
CA GLN A 71 -5.45 -3.51 -28.02
C GLN A 71 -4.21 -3.70 -27.14
N GLN A 72 -3.03 -3.26 -27.58
CA GLN A 72 -1.81 -3.30 -26.78
C GLN A 72 -1.93 -2.45 -25.51
N GLN A 73 -2.50 -1.25 -25.63
CA GLN A 73 -2.75 -0.38 -24.47
C GLN A 73 -3.75 -1.00 -23.49
N GLN A 74 -4.84 -1.61 -23.99
CA GLN A 74 -5.80 -2.34 -23.13
C GLN A 74 -5.16 -3.54 -22.44
N GLN A 75 -4.29 -4.28 -23.12
CA GLN A 75 -3.53 -5.39 -22.52
C GLN A 75 -2.57 -4.90 -21.43
N GLN A 76 -1.88 -3.77 -21.66
CA GLN A 76 -1.02 -3.13 -20.66
C GLN A 76 -1.82 -2.62 -19.45
N LEU A 77 -2.98 -1.99 -19.68
CA LEU A 77 -3.88 -1.53 -18.63
C LEU A 77 -4.49 -2.70 -17.83
N ALA A 78 -4.81 -3.81 -18.49
CA ALA A 78 -5.29 -5.03 -17.84
C ALA A 78 -4.20 -5.69 -16.99
N ALA A 79 -2.95 -5.73 -17.48
CA ALA A 79 -1.80 -6.20 -16.73
C ALA A 79 -1.46 -5.29 -15.54
N ALA A 80 -1.67 -3.98 -15.67
CA ALA A 80 -1.48 -2.99 -14.61
C ALA A 80 -2.58 -3.05 -13.53
N ARG A 81 -3.78 -3.54 -13.85
CA ARG A 81 -4.94 -3.63 -12.93
C ARG A 81 -4.98 -4.88 -12.06
N ARG A 82 -3.93 -5.71 -12.05
CA ARG A 82 -3.88 -6.89 -11.18
C ARG A 82 -3.84 -6.45 -9.70
N PRO A 83 -4.75 -6.93 -8.84
CA PRO A 83 -4.70 -6.59 -7.43
C PRO A 83 -3.42 -7.16 -6.81
N PHE A 84 -2.76 -6.36 -5.98
CA PHE A 84 -1.70 -6.86 -5.12
C PHE A 84 -2.36 -7.64 -3.97
N VAL A 85 -2.09 -8.95 -3.89
CA VAL A 85 -2.71 -9.84 -2.91
C VAL A 85 -1.65 -10.34 -1.94
N VAL A 86 -1.81 -9.98 -0.67
CA VAL A 86 -1.01 -10.44 0.46
C VAL A 86 -1.84 -11.41 1.29
N VAL A 87 -1.22 -12.50 1.73
CA VAL A 87 -1.79 -13.45 2.69
C VAL A 87 -0.76 -13.61 3.80
N ALA A 88 -1.15 -13.31 5.04
CA ALA A 88 -0.28 -13.44 6.21
C ALA A 88 -0.80 -14.60 7.08
N PRO A 89 -0.37 -15.85 6.82
CA PRO A 89 -0.74 -16.98 7.67
C PRO A 89 -0.02 -16.91 9.02
N PRO A 90 -0.39 -17.76 10.00
CA PRO A 90 0.42 -17.96 11.20
C PRO A 90 1.86 -18.33 10.82
N SER A 91 2.83 -17.87 11.61
CA SER A 91 4.28 -17.97 11.30
C SER A 91 4.77 -19.36 10.94
N LEU A 92 4.16 -20.41 11.52
CA LEU A 92 4.47 -21.82 11.21
C LEU A 92 4.21 -22.18 9.73
N HIS A 93 3.30 -21.47 9.06
CA HIS A 93 2.92 -21.72 7.68
C HIS A 93 3.53 -20.70 6.70
N ALA A 94 4.30 -19.73 7.21
CA ALA A 94 4.81 -18.61 6.41
C ALA A 94 5.72 -19.08 5.25
N GLY A 95 6.46 -20.17 5.45
CA GLY A 95 7.30 -20.77 4.39
C GLY A 95 6.51 -21.45 3.27
N PHE A 96 5.25 -21.84 3.49
CA PHE A 96 4.40 -22.48 2.46
C PHE A 96 3.59 -21.46 1.66
N VAL A 97 3.20 -20.36 2.31
CA VAL A 97 2.42 -19.27 1.71
C VAL A 97 3.25 -17.99 1.81
N LEU A 98 4.24 -17.88 0.93
CA LEU A 98 5.24 -16.80 0.88
C LEU A 98 4.63 -15.44 0.50
N LYS A 99 3.84 -14.85 1.38
CA LYS A 99 3.15 -13.58 1.09
C LYS A 99 3.19 -12.58 2.24
N GLY A 100 3.26 -13.00 3.49
CA GLY A 100 3.41 -12.08 4.61
C GLY A 100 3.53 -12.77 5.97
N VAL A 101 3.87 -11.99 6.99
CA VAL A 101 3.82 -12.40 8.40
C VAL A 101 2.92 -11.46 9.21
N GLN A 102 2.42 -11.96 10.33
CA GLN A 102 1.40 -11.28 11.15
C GLN A 102 1.97 -10.31 12.19
N ASP A 103 3.26 -10.44 12.53
CA ASP A 103 3.96 -9.56 13.47
C ASP A 103 5.48 -9.65 13.27
N LEU A 104 6.20 -8.70 13.87
CA LEU A 104 7.65 -8.59 13.88
C LEU A 104 8.16 -8.31 15.29
N SER A 105 9.36 -8.80 15.63
CA SER A 105 10.04 -8.43 16.86
C SER A 105 10.32 -6.93 16.97
N LEU A 106 10.22 -6.41 18.21
CA LEU A 106 10.69 -5.07 18.54
C LEU A 106 12.22 -4.94 18.43
N VAL A 107 12.96 -6.04 18.61
CA VAL A 107 14.43 -5.99 18.65
C VAL A 107 15.00 -6.34 17.29
N ASP A 108 15.84 -5.44 16.79
CA ASP A 108 16.49 -5.54 15.47
C ASP A 108 17.82 -6.34 15.50
N SER A 109 17.90 -7.35 16.35
CA SER A 109 19.09 -8.19 16.46
C SER A 109 18.73 -9.62 16.87
N PHE A 110 19.63 -10.55 16.56
CA PHE A 110 19.54 -11.89 17.10
C PHE A 110 19.85 -11.85 18.60
N GLY A 111 19.06 -12.57 19.40
CA GLY A 111 19.21 -12.56 20.85
C GLY A 111 18.19 -13.44 21.56
N ALA A 112 18.12 -13.28 22.88
CA ALA A 112 17.24 -14.05 23.76
C ALA A 112 15.78 -13.55 23.72
N PHE A 113 15.17 -13.63 22.54
CA PHE A 113 13.78 -13.21 22.28
C PHE A 113 12.96 -14.43 21.84
N THR A 114 12.84 -15.41 22.72
CA THR A 114 12.18 -16.69 22.41
C THR A 114 10.75 -16.48 21.95
N GLY A 115 10.43 -16.99 20.75
CA GLY A 115 9.10 -16.90 20.14
C GLY A 115 8.87 -15.68 19.25
N GLU A 116 9.79 -14.72 19.25
CA GLU A 116 9.72 -13.55 18.38
C GLU A 116 10.32 -13.82 17.00
N LEU A 117 9.80 -13.14 15.97
CA LEU A 117 10.33 -13.22 14.61
C LEU A 117 11.24 -12.03 14.32
N ASN A 118 12.51 -12.31 14.03
CA ASN A 118 13.47 -11.29 13.63
C ASN A 118 13.23 -10.87 12.15
N PRO A 119 13.38 -9.58 11.79
CA PRO A 119 13.19 -9.11 10.40
C PRO A 119 14.10 -9.80 9.39
N GLN A 120 15.32 -10.14 9.78
CA GLN A 120 16.27 -10.86 8.93
C GLN A 120 15.76 -12.28 8.62
N MET A 121 15.17 -12.98 9.60
CA MET A 121 14.58 -14.31 9.39
C MET A 121 13.45 -14.25 8.35
N ILE A 122 12.58 -13.24 8.42
CA ILE A 122 11.46 -13.07 7.48
C ILE A 122 11.98 -12.89 6.06
N LYS A 123 13.05 -12.10 5.89
CA LYS A 123 13.71 -11.91 4.58
C LYS A 123 14.37 -13.16 4.05
N ASP A 124 15.01 -13.93 4.91
CA ASP A 124 15.70 -15.17 4.51
C ASP A 124 14.70 -16.19 3.95
N PHE A 125 13.45 -16.19 4.44
CA PHE A 125 12.34 -16.96 3.87
C PHE A 125 11.78 -16.38 2.56
N GLY A 126 12.22 -15.21 2.10
CA GLY A 126 11.74 -14.55 0.88
C GLY A 126 10.41 -13.81 1.03
N ILE A 127 9.94 -13.62 2.27
CA ILE A 127 8.72 -12.87 2.57
C ILE A 127 9.01 -11.37 2.51
N LYS A 128 8.08 -10.60 1.94
CA LYS A 128 8.27 -9.17 1.68
C LYS A 128 7.38 -8.25 2.52
N THR A 129 6.33 -8.78 3.15
CA THR A 129 5.31 -7.95 3.80
C THR A 129 5.11 -8.39 5.25
N VAL A 130 4.94 -7.42 6.15
CA VAL A 130 4.63 -7.66 7.56
C VAL A 130 3.50 -6.77 8.02
N ILE A 131 2.60 -7.34 8.82
CA ILE A 131 1.56 -6.61 9.54
C ILE A 131 2.13 -6.18 10.89
N VAL A 132 1.86 -4.94 11.31
CA VAL A 132 2.25 -4.43 12.63
C VAL A 132 1.09 -3.71 13.30
N GLY A 133 0.95 -3.87 14.62
CA GLY A 133 -0.04 -3.15 15.41
C GLY A 133 -1.48 -3.55 15.13
N HIS A 134 -1.73 -4.81 14.81
CA HIS A 134 -3.10 -5.32 14.70
C HIS A 134 -3.87 -5.05 16.00
N SER A 135 -5.17 -4.75 15.91
CA SER A 135 -5.99 -4.34 17.06
C SER A 135 -5.95 -5.36 18.20
N GLU A 136 -5.92 -6.65 17.87
CA GLU A 136 -5.80 -7.75 18.84
C GLU A 136 -4.50 -7.68 19.65
N ARG A 137 -3.37 -7.33 19.02
CA ARG A 137 -2.08 -7.16 19.71
C ARG A 137 -2.03 -5.88 20.55
N ARG A 138 -2.69 -4.82 20.10
CA ARG A 138 -2.81 -3.55 20.84
C ARG A 138 -3.75 -3.64 22.04
N ALA A 139 -4.78 -4.48 21.96
CA ALA A 139 -5.68 -4.74 23.08
C ALA A 139 -5.02 -5.60 24.18
N GLY A 140 -4.04 -6.41 23.79
CA GLY A 140 -3.44 -7.41 24.69
C GLY A 140 -4.30 -8.67 24.79
N PHE A 141 -3.73 -9.71 25.39
CA PHE A 141 -4.39 -11.02 25.52
C PHE A 141 -4.25 -11.56 26.94
N GLY A 142 -5.37 -11.88 27.58
CA GLY A 142 -5.38 -12.37 28.96
C GLY A 142 -4.79 -11.36 29.92
N ASN A 143 -3.70 -11.73 30.61
CA ASN A 143 -3.00 -10.86 31.56
C ASN A 143 -1.82 -10.10 30.92
N GLN A 144 -1.62 -10.23 29.61
CA GLN A 144 -0.53 -9.54 28.90
C GLN A 144 -0.98 -8.14 28.48
N PRO A 145 -0.19 -7.09 28.78
CA PRO A 145 -0.48 -5.76 28.28
C PRO A 145 -0.40 -5.73 26.76
N GLY A 146 -1.22 -4.87 26.15
CA GLY A 146 -1.19 -4.63 24.71
C GLY A 146 0.02 -3.81 24.26
N GLU A 147 0.29 -3.87 22.96
CA GLU A 147 1.38 -3.11 22.34
C GLU A 147 1.08 -1.61 22.30
N THR A 148 2.02 -0.79 22.79
CA THR A 148 1.90 0.67 22.77
C THR A 148 2.20 1.25 21.39
N ASN A 149 1.81 2.51 21.16
CA ASN A 149 2.04 3.20 19.89
C ASN A 149 3.54 3.27 19.53
N GLU A 150 4.39 3.49 20.53
CA GLU A 150 5.84 3.61 20.38
C GLU A 150 6.46 2.26 19.99
N VAL A 151 6.01 1.17 20.62
CA VAL A 151 6.47 -0.20 20.30
C VAL A 151 6.11 -0.56 18.86
N VAL A 152 4.87 -0.31 18.46
CA VAL A 152 4.43 -0.61 17.08
C VAL A 152 5.17 0.25 16.06
N ALA A 153 5.37 1.53 16.35
CA ALA A 153 6.13 2.43 15.48
C ALA A 153 7.60 1.97 15.32
N ALA A 154 8.24 1.53 16.40
CA ALA A 154 9.59 0.98 16.37
C ALA A 154 9.66 -0.32 15.56
N LYS A 155 8.68 -1.23 15.70
CA LYS A 155 8.55 -2.43 14.86
C LYS A 155 8.44 -2.08 13.37
N ALA A 156 7.61 -1.11 13.02
CA ALA A 156 7.46 -0.64 11.64
C ALA A 156 8.79 -0.10 11.08
N LYS A 157 9.52 0.70 11.87
CA LYS A 157 10.84 1.20 11.50
C LYS A 157 11.85 0.08 11.25
N ASN A 158 11.88 -0.94 12.11
CA ASN A 158 12.76 -2.09 11.94
C ASN A 158 12.43 -2.85 10.66
N ALA A 159 11.14 -3.08 10.36
CA ALA A 159 10.72 -3.73 9.12
C ALA A 159 11.23 -2.96 7.89
N LEU A 160 11.01 -1.65 7.87
CA LEU A 160 11.41 -0.77 6.75
C LEU A 160 12.93 -0.70 6.59
N LYS A 161 13.69 -0.63 7.70
CA LYS A 161 15.16 -0.67 7.70
C LYS A 161 15.70 -1.92 6.98
N HIS A 162 14.97 -3.02 7.07
CA HIS A 162 15.32 -4.27 6.39
C HIS A 162 14.76 -4.37 4.97
N GLY A 163 13.97 -3.40 4.50
CA GLY A 163 13.37 -3.44 3.16
C GLY A 163 12.13 -4.33 3.08
N LEU A 164 11.47 -4.59 4.22
CA LEU A 164 10.13 -5.17 4.25
C LEU A 164 9.08 -4.09 4.02
N GLN A 165 7.99 -4.46 3.37
CA GLN A 165 6.78 -3.66 3.25
C GLN A 165 5.94 -3.79 4.52
N VAL A 166 5.47 -2.67 5.04
CA VAL A 166 4.71 -2.63 6.29
C VAL A 166 3.23 -2.35 6.02
N ILE A 167 2.38 -3.22 6.55
CA ILE A 167 0.94 -2.96 6.72
C ILE A 167 0.77 -2.44 8.15
N ALA A 168 0.73 -1.12 8.30
CA ALA A 168 0.59 -0.45 9.59
C ALA A 168 -0.89 -0.37 9.98
N CYS A 169 -1.30 -1.12 11.00
CA CYS A 169 -2.67 -1.11 11.48
C CYS A 169 -2.88 0.01 12.51
N ILE A 170 -3.97 0.74 12.31
CA ILE A 170 -4.54 1.74 13.20
C ILE A 170 -6.05 1.50 13.30
N GLY A 171 -6.66 1.95 14.38
CA GLY A 171 -8.08 1.76 14.61
C GLY A 171 -8.48 2.08 16.04
N GLU A 172 -9.69 2.59 16.21
CA GLU A 172 -10.26 2.99 17.49
C GLU A 172 -11.17 1.90 18.09
N SER A 173 -11.39 1.97 19.42
CA SER A 173 -12.43 1.18 20.08
C SER A 173 -13.82 1.77 19.83
N LEU A 174 -14.87 0.95 20.01
CA LEU A 174 -16.25 1.43 19.90
C LEU A 174 -16.54 2.58 20.90
N GLU A 175 -15.99 2.50 22.11
CA GLU A 175 -16.12 3.53 23.14
C GLU A 175 -15.45 4.85 22.73
N THR A 176 -14.28 4.78 22.12
CA THR A 176 -13.56 5.95 21.58
C THR A 176 -14.36 6.60 20.45
N ARG A 177 -14.97 5.78 19.60
CA ARG A 177 -15.85 6.24 18.52
C ARG A 177 -17.10 6.93 19.06
N GLN A 178 -17.75 6.34 20.05
CA GLN A 178 -18.97 6.89 20.66
C GLN A 178 -18.71 8.16 21.47
N SER A 179 -17.51 8.32 22.04
CA SER A 179 -17.10 9.54 22.73
C SER A 179 -16.65 10.66 21.79
N GLY A 180 -16.67 10.46 20.47
CA GLY A 180 -16.31 11.47 19.47
C GLY A 180 -14.79 11.75 19.37
N LYS A 181 -13.95 10.90 19.98
CA LYS A 181 -12.49 11.08 20.05
C LYS A 181 -11.72 10.33 18.96
N THR A 182 -12.39 9.82 17.93
CA THR A 182 -11.76 9.01 16.87
C THR A 182 -10.56 9.71 16.23
N MET A 183 -10.69 10.98 15.85
CA MET A 183 -9.61 11.68 15.14
C MET A 183 -8.40 11.98 16.03
N GLU A 184 -8.64 12.28 17.30
CA GLU A 184 -7.58 12.47 18.31
C GLU A 184 -6.81 11.16 18.49
N PHE A 185 -7.52 10.06 18.75
CA PHE A 185 -6.93 8.74 18.98
C PHE A 185 -6.17 8.19 17.77
N LEU A 186 -6.76 8.27 16.57
CA LEU A 186 -6.07 7.85 15.34
C LEU A 186 -4.89 8.78 15.01
N GLY A 187 -5.03 10.07 15.32
CA GLY A 187 -3.96 11.05 15.19
C GLY A 187 -2.74 10.68 16.05
N GLU A 188 -2.95 10.29 17.30
CA GLU A 188 -1.88 9.81 18.19
C GLU A 188 -1.19 8.55 17.66
N GLN A 189 -1.96 7.58 17.16
CA GLN A 189 -1.39 6.37 16.55
C GLN A 189 -0.53 6.70 15.33
N LEU A 190 -1.02 7.58 14.45
CA LEU A 190 -0.28 8.04 13.27
C LEU A 190 0.95 8.89 13.63
N GLN A 191 0.82 9.74 14.65
CA GLN A 191 1.91 10.59 15.13
C GLN A 191 3.09 9.76 15.63
N ALA A 192 2.83 8.62 16.29
CA ALA A 192 3.89 7.72 16.72
C ALA A 192 4.69 7.17 15.52
N TYR A 193 4.03 6.75 14.43
CA TYR A 193 4.72 6.35 13.20
C TYR A 193 5.50 7.53 12.60
N ALA A 194 4.87 8.71 12.47
CA ALA A 194 5.50 9.90 11.93
C ALA A 194 6.73 10.36 12.75
N SER A 195 6.77 10.06 14.05
CA SER A 195 7.90 10.44 14.91
C SER A 195 9.17 9.63 14.66
N VAL A 196 9.05 8.40 14.13
CA VAL A 196 10.18 7.49 13.95
C VAL A 196 10.54 7.26 12.48
N LEU A 197 9.60 7.50 11.57
CA LEU A 197 9.75 7.33 10.12
C LEU A 197 10.08 8.66 9.43
N SER A 198 10.88 8.57 8.38
CA SER A 198 11.22 9.70 7.52
C SER A 198 10.18 9.89 6.40
N PRO A 199 10.08 11.09 5.80
CA PRO A 199 9.18 11.31 4.66
C PRO A 199 9.39 10.33 3.49
N SER A 200 10.62 9.84 3.28
CA SER A 200 10.95 8.86 2.24
C SER A 200 10.47 7.43 2.53
N ASP A 201 10.14 7.12 3.78
CA ASP A 201 9.63 5.80 4.17
C ASP A 201 8.14 5.65 3.82
N TRP A 202 7.43 6.75 3.63
CA TRP A 202 6.05 6.75 3.20
C TRP A 202 5.97 6.49 1.70
N PRO A 203 4.96 5.72 1.23
CA PRO A 203 4.76 5.55 -0.20
C PRO A 203 4.58 6.93 -0.83
N SER A 204 5.39 7.24 -1.84
CA SER A 204 5.18 8.41 -2.67
C SER A 204 3.75 8.37 -3.22
N ALA A 205 2.97 9.42 -2.97
CA ALA A 205 1.66 9.57 -3.61
C ALA A 205 1.85 9.45 -5.14
N PRO A 206 1.11 8.56 -5.83
CA PRO A 206 1.18 8.47 -7.29
C PRO A 206 0.95 9.78 -8.04
#